data_AF-A0A915AFU4-F1
#
_entry.id   AF-A0A915AFU4-F1
#
_cell.length_a   1.000
_cell.length_b   1.000
_cell.length_c   1.000
_cell.angle_alpha   90.00
_cell.angle_beta   90.00
_cell.angle_gamma   90.00
#
_symmetry.space_group_name_H-M   'P 1'
#
loop_
_entity.id
_entity.type
_entity.pdbx_description
1 polymer ?
#
loop_
_entity_poly.entity_id
_entity_poly.type
_entity_poly.pdbx_seq_one_letter_code
_entity_poly.pdbx_strand_id
1 'polypeptide(L)'
;MEEAQVDSIFDQFKDFMAEIRPAFRVIYGIEEGDKEKVVKEIVIPARDKHLPFFEKFLAKSGGQYMVGKSVTWADLVISDSFASWDETIPDFLSGHPQLKKYVEHVRELPNVEKWIAERPKTPY
;
A
#
# COMPACT_ATOMS: atom_id res chain seq x y z
N MET A 1 7.90 -14.97 16.71
CA MET A 1 8.08 -15.46 15.31
C MET A 1 7.26 -14.60 14.36
N GLU A 2 6.00 -14.34 14.68
CA GLU A 2 5.15 -13.44 13.88
C GLU A 2 5.68 -11.99 13.83
N GLU A 3 6.20 -11.44 14.93
CA GLU A 3 6.77 -10.07 14.94
C GLU A 3 7.90 -9.88 13.90
N ALA A 4 8.87 -10.82 13.83
CA ALA A 4 9.94 -10.75 12.83
C ALA A 4 9.41 -10.86 11.39
N GLN A 5 8.28 -11.54 11.18
CA GLN A 5 7.62 -11.57 9.86
C GLN A 5 6.94 -10.24 9.55
N VAL A 6 6.30 -9.62 10.54
CA VAL A 6 5.72 -8.28 10.42
C VAL A 6 6.81 -7.27 10.03
N ASP A 7 7.94 -7.29 10.73
CA ASP A 7 9.09 -6.44 10.42
C ASP A 7 9.63 -6.69 9.01
N SER A 8 9.77 -7.96 8.60
CA SER A 8 10.24 -8.32 7.26
C SER A 8 9.30 -7.84 6.14
N ILE A 9 7.99 -7.89 6.35
CA ILE A 9 7.01 -7.35 5.38
C ILE A 9 7.11 -5.83 5.31
N PHE A 10 7.29 -5.18 6.45
CA PHE A 10 7.45 -3.74 6.48
C PHE A 10 8.76 -3.28 5.84
N ASP A 11 9.86 -4.02 6.00
CA ASP A 11 11.10 -3.72 5.29
C ASP A 11 10.94 -3.88 3.77
N GLN A 12 10.22 -4.92 3.31
CA GLN A 12 9.85 -5.03 1.89
C GLN A 12 8.99 -3.84 1.41
N PHE A 13 8.12 -3.32 2.26
CA PHE A 13 7.34 -2.11 1.98
C PHE A 13 8.20 -0.85 1.94
N LYS A 14 9.19 -0.73 2.83
CA LYS A 14 10.17 0.38 2.79
C LYS A 14 11.01 0.36 1.53
N ASP A 15 11.41 -0.82 1.06
CA ASP A 15 12.14 -0.95 -0.21
C ASP A 15 11.26 -0.49 -1.39
N PHE A 16 9.98 -0.85 -1.39
CA PHE A 16 9.03 -0.35 -2.39
C PHE A 16 8.90 1.18 -2.33
N MET A 17 8.71 1.72 -1.11
CA MET A 17 8.63 3.15 -0.85
C MET A 17 9.85 3.91 -1.34
N ALA A 18 11.04 3.37 -1.10
CA ALA A 18 12.28 3.99 -1.54
C ALA A 18 12.36 4.09 -3.07
N GLU A 19 11.92 3.05 -3.79
CA GLU A 19 11.94 3.01 -5.26
C GLU A 19 10.95 4.01 -5.88
N ILE A 20 9.76 4.16 -5.30
CA ILE A 20 8.73 5.08 -5.82
C ILE A 20 8.87 6.52 -5.30
N ARG A 21 9.66 6.75 -4.24
CA ARG A 21 9.82 8.08 -3.62
C ARG A 21 10.10 9.21 -4.61
N PRO A 22 10.98 9.08 -5.63
CA PRO A 22 11.22 10.15 -6.60
C PRO A 22 9.95 10.50 -7.40
N ALA A 23 9.17 9.49 -7.80
CA ALA A 23 7.92 9.70 -8.52
C ALA A 23 6.88 10.40 -7.64
N PHE A 24 6.75 9.98 -6.38
CA PHE A 24 5.77 10.57 -5.46
C PHE A 24 6.09 12.03 -5.08
N ARG A 25 7.37 12.44 -5.10
CA ARG A 25 7.73 13.86 -4.95
C ARG A 25 7.18 14.72 -6.10
N VAL A 26 7.20 14.21 -7.32
CA VAL A 26 6.60 14.87 -8.49
C VAL A 26 5.06 14.82 -8.45
N ILE A 27 4.49 13.66 -8.13
CA ILE A 27 3.02 13.46 -8.07
C ILE A 27 2.38 14.42 -7.05
N TYR A 28 2.99 14.58 -5.87
CA TYR A 28 2.53 15.48 -4.82
C TYR A 28 3.00 16.94 -4.98
N GLY A 29 3.71 17.27 -6.07
CA GLY A 29 4.13 18.66 -6.36
C GLY A 29 5.21 19.20 -5.42
N ILE A 30 5.96 18.32 -4.75
CA ILE A 30 7.15 18.67 -3.97
C ILE A 30 8.30 19.05 -4.91
N GLU A 31 8.37 18.40 -6.07
CA GLU A 31 9.33 18.66 -7.14
C GLU A 31 8.60 18.84 -8.48
N GLU A 32 9.17 19.68 -9.35
CA GLU A 32 8.67 19.83 -10.72
C GLU A 32 9.00 18.58 -11.54
N GLY A 33 8.06 18.16 -12.38
CA GLY A 33 8.25 17.02 -13.27
C GLY A 33 6.97 16.61 -14.00
N ASP A 34 7.12 15.68 -14.93
CA ASP A 34 6.01 15.09 -15.67
C ASP A 34 5.42 13.92 -14.88
N LYS A 35 4.20 14.12 -14.36
CA LYS A 35 3.48 13.13 -13.54
C LYS A 35 3.19 11.84 -14.31
N GLU A 36 2.79 11.93 -15.57
CA GLU A 36 2.48 10.76 -16.38
C GLU A 36 3.74 9.94 -16.66
N LYS A 37 4.85 10.64 -16.94
CA LYS A 37 6.15 10.01 -17.17
C LYS A 37 6.64 9.27 -15.92
N VAL A 38 6.63 9.89 -14.74
CA VAL A 38 7.12 9.23 -13.52
C VAL A 38 6.23 8.06 -13.09
N VAL A 39 4.91 8.13 -13.33
CA VAL A 39 4.02 6.99 -13.10
C VAL A 39 4.41 5.82 -13.99
N LYS A 40 4.56 6.06 -15.30
CA LYS A 40 4.87 5.02 -16.28
C LYS A 40 6.28 4.43 -16.12
N GLU A 41 7.28 5.25 -15.84
CA GLU A 41 8.69 4.84 -15.84
C GLU A 41 9.19 4.36 -14.47
N ILE A 42 8.56 4.79 -13.37
CA ILE A 42 9.01 4.45 -12.00
C ILE A 42 7.92 3.66 -11.27
N VAL A 43 6.71 4.23 -11.13
CA VAL A 43 5.69 3.64 -10.25
C VAL A 43 5.20 2.29 -10.78
N ILE A 44 4.82 2.20 -12.06
CA ILE A 44 4.28 0.96 -12.62
C ILE A 44 5.31 -0.18 -12.60
N PRO A 45 6.59 0.00 -13.00
CA PRO A 45 7.61 -1.05 -12.87
C PRO A 45 7.85 -1.47 -11.42
N ALA A 46 7.94 -0.52 -10.48
CA ALA A 46 8.12 -0.82 -9.07
C ALA A 46 6.91 -1.55 -8.50
N ARG A 47 5.70 -1.15 -8.87
CA ARG A 47 4.45 -1.84 -8.50
C ARG A 47 4.47 -3.29 -8.96
N ASP A 48 4.70 -3.53 -10.26
CA ASP A 48 4.66 -4.87 -10.85
C ASP A 48 5.74 -5.79 -10.26
N LYS A 49 6.86 -5.21 -9.84
CA LYS A 49 7.91 -5.90 -9.09
C LYS A 49 7.48 -6.20 -7.64
N HIS A 50 6.87 -5.25 -6.93
CA HIS A 50 6.68 -5.33 -5.47
C HIS A 50 5.35 -5.97 -5.03
N LEU A 51 4.23 -5.65 -5.70
CA LEU A 51 2.90 -6.16 -5.32
C LEU A 51 2.80 -7.70 -5.25
N PRO A 52 3.43 -8.48 -6.15
CA PRO A 52 3.41 -9.94 -6.05
C PRO A 52 4.05 -10.50 -4.77
N PHE A 53 4.93 -9.76 -4.09
CA PHE A 53 5.45 -10.21 -2.79
C PHE A 53 4.40 -10.09 -1.69
N PHE A 54 3.64 -9.01 -1.66
CA PHE A 54 2.54 -8.81 -0.70
C PHE A 54 1.44 -9.85 -0.91
N GLU A 55 1.10 -10.18 -2.15
CA GLU A 55 0.17 -11.27 -2.45
C GLU A 55 0.65 -12.63 -1.91
N LYS A 56 1.95 -12.91 -1.98
CA LYS A 56 2.52 -14.13 -1.39
C LYS A 56 2.41 -14.15 0.14
N PHE A 57 2.54 -13.00 0.80
CA PHE A 57 2.34 -12.91 2.25
C PHE A 57 0.87 -13.12 2.62
N LEU A 58 -0.05 -12.45 1.93
CA LEU A 58 -1.49 -12.65 2.09
C LEU A 58 -1.91 -14.10 1.86
N ALA A 59 -1.39 -14.75 0.81
CA ALA A 59 -1.71 -16.15 0.53
C ALA A 59 -1.29 -17.08 1.69
N LYS A 60 -0.17 -16.77 2.36
CA LYS A 60 0.34 -17.57 3.49
C LYS A 60 -0.44 -17.37 4.79
N SER A 61 -1.00 -16.18 5.01
CA SER A 61 -1.76 -15.83 6.21
C SER A 61 -3.26 -16.18 6.12
N GLY A 62 -3.75 -16.55 4.94
CA GLY A 62 -5.17 -16.82 4.69
C GLY A 62 -5.95 -15.65 4.10
N GLY A 63 -5.24 -14.58 3.68
CA GLY A 63 -5.77 -13.56 2.76
C GLY A 63 -6.36 -12.31 3.41
N GLN A 64 -6.49 -12.26 4.74
CA GLN A 64 -7.12 -11.14 5.45
C GLN A 64 -6.13 -10.15 6.07
N TYR A 65 -4.94 -10.63 6.46
CA TYR A 65 -3.88 -9.82 7.09
C TYR A 65 -2.53 -10.21 6.50
N MET A 66 -1.53 -9.35 6.55
CA MET A 66 -0.20 -9.67 6.00
C MET A 66 0.51 -10.80 6.76
N VAL A 67 0.26 -10.92 8.07
CA VAL A 67 0.82 -11.97 8.95
C VAL A 67 -0.27 -12.48 9.90
N GLY A 68 -0.27 -13.79 10.17
CA GLY A 68 -1.10 -14.37 11.22
C GLY A 68 -2.60 -14.26 10.91
N LYS A 69 -3.41 -14.06 11.96
CA LYS A 69 -4.88 -14.08 11.91
C LYS A 69 -5.55 -12.81 12.46
N SER A 70 -4.77 -11.79 12.76
CA SER A 70 -5.25 -10.53 13.32
C SER A 70 -4.48 -9.35 12.74
N VAL A 71 -5.10 -8.17 12.77
CA VAL A 71 -4.47 -6.92 12.30
C VAL A 71 -3.17 -6.63 13.05
N THR A 72 -2.17 -6.19 12.30
CA THR A 72 -0.90 -5.68 12.82
C THR A 72 -0.70 -4.23 12.41
N TRP A 73 0.27 -3.55 13.01
CA TRP A 73 0.59 -2.18 12.62
C TRP A 73 1.05 -2.08 11.15
N ALA A 74 1.70 -3.12 10.61
CA ALA A 74 2.09 -3.16 9.20
C ALA A 74 0.86 -3.14 8.28
N ASP A 75 -0.23 -3.81 8.69
CA ASP A 75 -1.46 -3.78 7.91
C ASP A 75 -2.07 -2.39 7.80
N LEU A 76 -2.02 -1.62 8.90
CA LEU A 76 -2.51 -0.25 8.91
C LEU A 76 -1.73 0.64 7.94
N VAL A 77 -0.40 0.54 7.94
CA VAL A 77 0.46 1.36 7.08
C VAL A 77 0.32 0.96 5.61
N ILE A 78 0.33 -0.33 5.30
CA ILE A 78 0.27 -0.83 3.92
C ILE A 78 -1.11 -0.56 3.32
N SER A 79 -2.19 -0.83 4.07
CA SER A 79 -3.55 -0.60 3.57
C SER A 79 -3.86 0.88 3.35
N ASP A 80 -3.42 1.78 4.23
CA ASP A 80 -3.60 3.23 4.03
C ASP A 80 -2.79 3.74 2.84
N SER A 81 -1.57 3.24 2.67
CA SER A 81 -0.71 3.58 1.53
C SER A 81 -1.31 3.11 0.21
N PHE A 82 -1.71 1.84 0.12
CA PHE A 82 -2.30 1.30 -1.11
C PHE A 82 -3.64 1.95 -1.45
N ALA A 83 -4.49 2.25 -0.47
CA ALA A 83 -5.72 3.00 -0.72
C ALA A 83 -5.43 4.39 -1.27
N SER A 84 -4.47 5.11 -0.67
CA SER A 84 -4.10 6.47 -1.11
C SER A 84 -3.49 6.47 -2.51
N TRP A 85 -2.67 5.46 -2.82
CA TRP A 85 -2.03 5.35 -4.15
C TRP A 85 -3.00 4.91 -5.23
N ASP A 86 -3.98 4.06 -4.92
CA ASP A 86 -5.05 3.67 -5.86
C ASP A 86 -6.00 4.84 -6.17
N GLU A 87 -6.23 5.74 -5.20
CA GLU A 87 -6.96 7.00 -5.44
C GLU A 87 -6.14 8.00 -6.27
N THR A 88 -4.83 8.06 -6.05
CA THR A 88 -3.95 9.04 -6.72
C THR A 88 -3.54 8.60 -8.12
N ILE A 89 -3.32 7.31 -8.33
CA ILE A 89 -2.80 6.71 -9.56
C ILE A 89 -3.88 5.76 -10.09
N PRO A 90 -4.59 6.13 -11.17
CA PRO A 90 -5.62 5.29 -11.75
C PRO A 90 -5.12 3.87 -12.00
N ASP A 91 -5.95 2.89 -11.64
CA ASP A 91 -5.70 1.46 -11.84
C ASP A 91 -4.43 0.93 -11.14
N PHE A 92 -3.96 1.58 -10.07
CA PHE A 92 -2.77 1.13 -9.32
C PHE A 92 -2.91 -0.33 -8.86
N LEU A 93 -4.01 -0.70 -8.20
CA LEU A 93 -4.27 -2.09 -7.77
C LEU A 93 -4.93 -2.95 -8.86
N SER A 94 -5.09 -2.46 -10.08
CA SER A 94 -5.67 -3.24 -11.17
C SER A 94 -4.80 -4.48 -11.47
N GLY A 95 -5.45 -5.63 -11.64
CA GLY A 95 -4.77 -6.92 -11.76
C GLY A 95 -4.41 -7.59 -10.42
N HIS A 96 -4.60 -6.91 -9.28
CA HIS A 96 -4.32 -7.43 -7.94
C HIS A 96 -5.56 -7.52 -7.04
N PRO A 97 -6.59 -8.32 -7.40
CA PRO A 97 -7.87 -8.36 -6.69
C PRO A 97 -7.74 -8.84 -5.24
N GLN A 98 -6.71 -9.62 -4.90
CA GLN A 98 -6.46 -10.05 -3.52
C GLN A 98 -6.00 -8.88 -2.65
N LEU A 99 -5.10 -8.03 -3.17
CA LEU A 99 -4.67 -6.83 -2.46
C LEU A 99 -5.80 -5.83 -2.29
N LYS A 100 -6.66 -5.68 -3.31
CA LYS A 100 -7.85 -4.83 -3.20
C LYS A 100 -8.78 -5.27 -2.06
N LYS A 101 -9.13 -6.56 -2.01
CA LYS A 101 -9.94 -7.14 -0.93
C LYS A 101 -9.28 -6.99 0.45
N TYR A 102 -7.97 -7.15 0.51
CA TYR A 102 -7.21 -6.94 1.74
C TYR A 102 -7.30 -5.49 2.22
N VAL A 103 -7.12 -4.51 1.32
CA VAL A 103 -7.23 -3.08 1.65
C VAL A 103 -8.64 -2.76 2.15
N GLU A 104 -9.67 -3.27 1.47
CA GLU A 104 -11.07 -3.14 1.89
C GLU A 104 -11.28 -3.71 3.30
N HIS A 105 -10.88 -4.97 3.53
CA HIS A 105 -11.01 -5.66 4.82
C HIS A 105 -10.37 -4.91 5.99
N VAL A 106 -9.13 -4.43 5.84
CA VAL A 106 -8.44 -3.68 6.92
C VAL A 106 -9.14 -2.35 7.20
N ARG A 107 -9.66 -1.69 6.17
CA ARG A 107 -10.32 -0.37 6.29
C ARG A 107 -11.75 -0.48 6.83
N GLU A 108 -12.39 -1.64 6.70
CA GLU A 108 -13.70 -1.98 7.30
C GLU A 108 -13.61 -2.38 8.78
N LEU A 109 -12.40 -2.49 9.36
CA LEU A 109 -12.28 -2.74 10.79
C LEU A 109 -12.91 -1.58 11.58
N PRO A 110 -13.78 -1.82 12.58
CA PRO A 110 -14.64 -0.79 13.16
C PRO A 110 -13.93 0.48 13.63
N ASN A 111 -12.75 0.33 14.25
CA ASN A 111 -11.97 1.47 14.73
C ASN A 111 -11.23 2.20 13.60
N VAL A 112 -10.83 1.48 12.54
CA VAL A 112 -10.17 2.04 11.36
C VAL A 112 -11.18 2.80 10.51
N GLU A 113 -12.33 2.20 10.23
CA GLU A 113 -13.44 2.81 9.50
C GLU A 113 -13.90 4.10 10.19
N LYS A 114 -14.15 4.03 11.50
CA LYS A 114 -14.53 5.20 12.31
C LYS A 114 -13.48 6.31 12.21
N TRP A 115 -12.20 5.97 12.34
CA TRP A 115 -11.12 6.95 12.21
C TRP A 115 -11.06 7.57 10.80
N ILE A 116 -11.21 6.79 9.74
CA ILE A 116 -11.21 7.31 8.36
C ILE A 116 -12.38 8.27 8.11
N ALA A 117 -13.54 8.02 8.73
CA ALA A 117 -14.70 8.90 8.66
C ALA A 117 -14.49 10.23 9.41
N GLU A 118 -13.81 10.19 10.57
CA GLU A 118 -13.62 11.34 11.46
C GLU A 118 -12.32 12.14 11.21
N ARG A 119 -11.30 11.53 10.59
CA ARG A 119 -9.98 12.17 10.40
C ARG A 119 -10.09 13.42 9.52
N PRO A 120 -9.30 14.48 9.81
CA PRO A 120 -9.23 15.66 8.93
C PRO A 120 -8.94 15.26 7.48
N LYS A 121 -9.63 15.89 6.54
CA LYS A 121 -9.34 15.69 5.11
C LYS A 121 -8.13 16.51 4.74
N THR A 122 -7.02 15.84 4.45
CA THR A 122 -5.79 16.44 3.92
C THR A 122 -5.55 15.93 2.49
N PRO A 123 -4.87 16.71 1.64
CA PRO A 123 -4.53 16.28 0.28
C PRO A 123 -3.45 15.19 0.24
N TYR A 124 -2.69 15.04 1.34
CA TYR A 124 -1.64 14.06 1.60
C TYR A 124 -1.36 14.00 3.12
#